data_AF-A0A560PCS3-F1
#
_entry.id   AF-A0A560PCS3-F1
#
_cell.length_a   1.000
_cell.length_b   1.000
_cell.length_c   1.000
_cell.angle_alpha   90.00
_cell.angle_beta   90.00
_cell.angle_gamma   90.00
#
_symmetry.space_group_name_H-M   'P 1'
#
loop_
_entity.id
_entity.type
_entity.pdbx_description
1 polymer ?
#
loop_
_entity_poly.entity_id
_entity_poly.type
_entity_poly.pdbx_seq_one_letter_code
_entity_poly.pdbx_strand_id
1 'polypeptide(L)'
;MRHFCSYLLLSTAMLLSACNTTSYDKATIYYDRAQFPSQLVKDYPELTDPILQHGRCSLVVSTPGSNTGTYYFCTYALTSKGLYMQGWDAKAMKYVEIAHVDLTALKEVSLYTFVRTKQLQLTEERRQLALSASIDEGGYVDGAATESLFESIKRKGMPVVESQGMINPPAPPSPMIIPVVVPR
;
A
#
# COMPACT_ATOMS: atom_id res chain seq x y z
N MET A 1 -2.10 29.19 -39.24
CA MET A 1 -1.19 28.05 -39.04
C MET A 1 -0.33 28.15 -37.77
N ARG A 2 0.21 29.32 -37.42
CA ARG A 2 1.11 29.50 -36.26
C ARG A 2 0.49 29.16 -34.89
N HIS A 3 -0.80 29.43 -34.68
CA HIS A 3 -1.51 29.10 -33.44
C HIS A 3 -1.88 27.61 -33.29
N PHE A 4 -1.95 26.87 -34.40
CA PHE A 4 -2.35 25.46 -34.38
C PHE A 4 -1.23 24.57 -33.83
N CYS A 5 0.03 24.89 -34.16
CA CYS A 5 1.20 24.22 -33.56
C CYS A 5 1.33 24.49 -32.06
N SER A 6 0.93 25.68 -31.58
CA SER A 6 0.98 26.02 -30.16
C SER A 6 0.02 25.17 -29.33
N TYR A 7 -1.20 24.93 -29.83
CA TYR A 7 -2.17 24.06 -29.15
C TYR A 7 -1.75 22.59 -29.16
N LEU A 8 -1.13 22.12 -30.25
CA LEU A 8 -0.62 20.75 -30.34
C LEU A 8 0.55 20.49 -29.36
N LEU A 9 1.42 21.49 -29.17
CA LEU A 9 2.53 21.42 -28.21
C LEU A 9 2.04 21.45 -26.75
N LEU A 10 1.01 22.25 -26.43
CA LEU A 10 0.43 22.25 -25.08
C LEU A 10 -0.29 20.94 -24.76
N SER A 11 -1.04 20.36 -25.72
CA SER A 11 -1.74 19.09 -25.49
C SER A 11 -0.77 17.91 -25.32
N THR A 12 0.32 17.88 -26.09
CA THR A 12 1.38 16.86 -25.92
C THR A 12 2.17 17.05 -24.62
N ALA A 13 2.45 18.28 -24.20
CA ALA A 13 3.08 18.55 -22.90
C ALA A 13 2.20 18.12 -21.71
N MET A 14 0.87 18.31 -21.80
CA MET A 14 -0.08 17.82 -20.79
C MET A 14 -0.22 16.29 -20.78
N LEU A 15 -0.13 15.63 -21.94
CA LEU A 15 -0.12 14.16 -22.01
C LEU A 15 1.19 13.57 -21.46
N LEU A 16 2.32 14.25 -21.65
CA LEU A 16 3.63 13.82 -21.14
C LEU A 16 3.79 14.05 -19.63
N SER A 17 3.17 15.09 -19.06
CA SER A 17 3.20 15.31 -17.60
C SER A 17 2.34 14.31 -16.82
N ALA A 18 1.36 13.68 -17.47
CA ALA A 18 0.56 12.61 -16.88
C ALA A 18 1.30 11.26 -16.78
N CYS A 19 2.43 11.09 -17.48
CA CYS A 19 3.13 9.81 -17.59
C CYS A 19 4.20 9.58 -16.49
N ASN A 20 4.42 10.53 -15.58
CA ASN A 20 5.54 10.46 -14.64
C ASN A 20 5.15 10.71 -13.17
N THR A 21 3.94 10.31 -12.76
CA THR A 21 3.46 10.43 -11.37
C THR A 21 3.62 9.16 -10.55
N THR A 22 4.45 8.22 -10.99
CA THR A 22 4.88 7.12 -10.14
C THR A 22 5.77 7.71 -9.05
N SER A 23 5.21 7.94 -7.86
CA SER A 23 5.97 8.31 -6.65
C SER A 23 7.22 7.43 -6.57
N TYR A 24 8.40 8.04 -6.42
CA TYR A 24 9.69 7.34 -6.40
C TYR A 24 9.71 6.16 -5.42
N ASP A 25 8.95 6.25 -4.33
CA ASP A 25 8.82 5.19 -3.33
C ASP A 25 8.01 3.97 -3.83
N LYS A 26 7.10 4.13 -4.80
CA LYS A 26 6.32 3.02 -5.39
C LYS A 26 7.16 2.08 -6.26
N ALA A 27 8.24 2.59 -6.85
CA ALA A 27 9.15 1.84 -7.72
C ALA A 27 10.11 0.93 -6.94
N THR A 28 10.09 0.97 -5.60
CA THR A 28 11.09 0.29 -4.76
C THR A 28 10.74 -1.13 -4.34
N ILE A 29 9.55 -1.64 -4.71
CA ILE A 29 9.15 -3.00 -4.35
C ILE A 29 9.19 -3.89 -5.56
N TYR A 30 10.18 -4.76 -5.58
CA TYR A 30 10.19 -5.90 -6.47
C TYR A 30 9.00 -6.80 -6.14
N TYR A 31 8.20 -7.15 -7.14
CA TYR A 31 7.11 -8.09 -7.01
C TYR A 31 6.79 -8.69 -8.37
N ASP A 32 7.03 -9.98 -8.50
CA ASP A 32 6.56 -10.81 -9.62
C ASP A 32 5.57 -11.82 -9.05
N ARG A 33 4.31 -11.77 -9.50
CA ARG A 33 3.24 -12.62 -8.96
C ARG A 33 3.56 -14.11 -9.03
N ALA A 34 4.23 -14.57 -10.10
CA ALA A 34 4.55 -15.97 -10.28
C ALA A 34 5.73 -16.43 -9.40
N GLN A 35 6.70 -15.54 -9.19
CA GLN A 35 7.91 -15.88 -8.42
C GLN A 35 7.80 -15.58 -6.92
N PHE A 36 6.91 -14.65 -6.53
CA PHE A 36 6.81 -14.12 -5.18
C PHE A 36 6.66 -15.21 -4.10
N PRO A 37 5.76 -16.20 -4.22
CA PRO A 37 5.65 -17.26 -3.21
C PRO A 37 6.97 -18.00 -2.96
N SER A 38 7.71 -18.33 -4.01
CA SER A 38 8.98 -19.06 -3.91
C SER A 38 10.10 -18.20 -3.31
N GLN A 39 10.13 -16.91 -3.64
CA GLN A 39 11.10 -15.96 -3.08
C GLN A 39 10.81 -15.69 -1.60
N LEU A 40 9.53 -15.56 -1.25
CA LEU A 40 9.08 -15.33 0.12
C LEU A 40 9.55 -16.45 1.05
N VAL A 41 9.35 -17.72 0.66
CA VAL A 41 9.78 -18.88 1.45
C VAL A 41 11.31 -18.93 1.59
N LYS A 42 12.05 -18.49 0.57
CA LYS A 42 13.51 -18.42 0.62
C LYS A 42 14.00 -17.31 1.57
N ASP A 43 13.40 -16.14 1.49
CA ASP A 43 13.82 -14.95 2.25
C ASP A 43 13.30 -14.97 3.70
N TYR A 44 12.19 -15.67 3.93
CA TYR A 44 11.53 -15.80 5.23
C TYR A 44 11.15 -17.27 5.50
N PRO A 45 12.14 -18.14 5.82
CA PRO A 45 11.95 -19.58 5.95
C PRO A 45 11.04 -19.99 7.11
N GLU A 46 10.76 -19.08 8.05
CA GLU A 46 9.81 -19.28 9.15
C GLU A 46 8.35 -19.31 8.68
N LEU A 47 8.05 -18.79 7.47
CA LEU A 47 6.74 -18.90 6.85
C LEU A 47 6.54 -20.31 6.28
N THR A 48 6.01 -21.21 7.10
CA THR A 48 5.73 -22.60 6.71
C THR A 48 4.30 -22.82 6.23
N ASP A 49 3.39 -21.88 6.54
CA ASP A 49 1.97 -22.03 6.21
C ASP A 49 1.70 -21.72 4.73
N PRO A 50 0.77 -22.44 4.06
CA PRO A 50 0.40 -22.16 2.68
C PRO A 50 -0.10 -20.72 2.50
N ILE A 51 0.41 -20.05 1.46
CA ILE A 51 -0.04 -18.72 1.05
C ILE A 51 -1.38 -18.85 0.34
N LEU A 52 -2.43 -18.28 0.91
CA LEU A 52 -3.80 -18.29 0.39
C LEU A 52 -4.05 -17.14 -0.58
N GLN A 53 -3.48 -15.98 -0.29
CA GLN A 53 -3.58 -14.79 -1.12
C GLN A 53 -2.29 -13.97 -0.96
N HIS A 54 -1.85 -13.31 -2.02
CA HIS A 54 -0.74 -12.38 -1.95
C HIS A 54 -0.90 -11.26 -2.98
N GLY A 55 -0.13 -10.20 -2.80
CA GLY A 55 -0.16 -9.05 -3.68
C GLY A 55 0.75 -7.93 -3.21
N ARG A 56 0.72 -6.81 -3.94
CA ARG A 56 1.31 -5.55 -3.47
C ARG A 56 0.32 -4.84 -2.56
N CYS A 57 0.83 -4.03 -1.64
CA CYS A 57 0.04 -3.22 -0.74
C CYS A 57 0.66 -1.86 -0.50
N SER A 58 -0.21 -0.95 -0.06
CA SER A 58 0.19 0.19 0.74
C SER A 58 -0.32 0.00 2.16
N LEU A 59 0.56 0.17 3.13
CA LEU A 59 0.28 -0.03 4.55
C LEU A 59 0.49 1.29 5.29
N VAL A 60 -0.46 1.67 6.13
CA VAL A 60 -0.31 2.70 7.15
C VAL A 60 -0.32 2.02 8.52
N VAL A 61 0.74 2.22 9.30
CA VAL A 61 0.85 1.74 10.68
C VAL A 61 0.58 2.91 11.62
N SER A 62 -0.48 2.83 12.42
CA SER A 62 -0.85 3.86 13.40
C SER A 62 -1.10 3.25 14.78
N THR A 63 -1.26 4.11 15.78
CA THR A 63 -1.81 3.72 17.08
C THR A 63 -3.35 3.65 16.99
N PRO A 64 -4.01 2.74 17.74
CA PRO A 64 -5.47 2.67 17.76
C PRO A 64 -6.10 4.03 18.10
N GLY A 65 -7.09 4.43 17.30
CA GLY A 65 -7.78 5.73 17.44
C GLY A 65 -7.08 6.90 16.74
N SER A 66 -5.88 6.71 16.18
CA SER A 66 -5.24 7.70 15.31
C SER A 66 -5.68 7.54 13.85
N ASN A 67 -5.98 8.65 13.20
CA ASN A 67 -6.29 8.69 11.75
C ASN A 67 -5.05 8.96 10.89
N THR A 68 -3.85 8.98 11.48
CA THR A 68 -2.58 9.21 10.79
C THR A 68 -1.52 8.21 11.28
N GLY A 69 -0.68 7.70 10.39
CA GLY A 69 0.37 6.74 10.73
C GLY A 69 1.49 6.68 9.72
N THR A 70 2.54 5.91 10.02
CA THR A 70 3.69 5.75 9.12
C THR A 70 3.30 4.92 7.91
N TYR A 71 3.66 5.42 6.73
CA TYR A 71 3.30 4.82 5.46
C TYR A 71 4.42 3.97 4.88
N TYR A 72 4.05 2.80 4.37
CA TYR A 72 4.95 1.86 3.72
C TYR A 72 4.32 1.38 2.41
N PHE A 73 5.14 1.26 1.39
CA PHE A 73 4.84 0.32 0.32
C PHE A 73 5.21 -1.07 0.83
N CYS A 74 4.43 -2.09 0.47
CA CYS A 74 4.68 -3.47 0.87
C CYS A 74 4.25 -4.49 -0.19
N THR A 75 4.67 -5.72 0.00
CA THR A 75 3.95 -6.92 -0.43
C THR A 75 3.22 -7.51 0.77
N TYR A 76 2.13 -8.25 0.53
CA TYR A 76 1.45 -9.01 1.56
C TYR A 76 1.32 -10.48 1.18
N ALA A 77 1.31 -11.33 2.19
CA ALA A 77 0.98 -12.75 2.09
C ALA A 77 0.00 -13.13 3.21
N LEU A 78 -1.21 -13.50 2.84
CA LEU A 78 -2.20 -14.07 3.73
C LEU A 78 -2.00 -15.59 3.81
N THR A 79 -1.92 -16.11 5.02
CA THR A 79 -1.85 -17.55 5.30
C THR A 79 -3.08 -18.02 6.07
N SER A 80 -3.09 -19.28 6.49
CA SER A 80 -4.13 -19.79 7.38
C SER A 80 -4.14 -19.09 8.75
N LYS A 81 -2.97 -18.71 9.28
CA LYS A 81 -2.77 -18.19 10.64
C LYS A 81 -2.57 -16.69 10.72
N GLY A 82 -1.89 -16.11 9.72
CA GLY A 82 -1.39 -14.73 9.80
C GLY A 82 -1.40 -13.99 8.47
N LEU A 83 -1.33 -12.67 8.55
CA LEU A 83 -1.08 -11.77 7.44
C LEU A 83 0.31 -11.15 7.59
N TYR A 84 1.18 -11.45 6.65
CA TYR A 84 2.56 -10.95 6.61
C TYR A 84 2.63 -9.77 5.64
N MET A 85 3.26 -8.68 6.06
CA MET A 85 3.50 -7.49 5.24
C MET A 85 5.00 -7.20 5.22
N GLN A 86 5.55 -7.09 4.01
CA GLN A 86 6.99 -7.04 3.82
C GLN A 86 7.38 -5.91 2.88
N GLY A 87 8.52 -5.31 3.18
CA GLY A 87 9.18 -4.35 2.31
C GLY A 87 10.28 -5.04 1.50
N TRP A 88 10.74 -4.37 0.45
CA TRP A 88 11.91 -4.81 -0.30
C TRP A 88 13.15 -4.03 0.15
N ASP A 89 14.17 -4.73 0.63
CA ASP A 89 15.48 -4.12 0.88
C ASP A 89 16.33 -4.23 -0.40
N ALA A 90 16.43 -3.13 -1.13
CA ALA A 90 17.20 -3.07 -2.38
C ALA A 90 18.71 -3.25 -2.18
N LYS A 91 19.26 -3.04 -0.97
CA LYS A 91 20.69 -3.27 -0.69
C LYS A 91 20.96 -4.74 -0.44
N ALA A 92 20.11 -5.38 0.35
CA ALA A 92 20.22 -6.80 0.67
C ALA A 92 19.59 -7.71 -0.40
N MET A 93 18.85 -7.14 -1.36
CA MET A 93 18.13 -7.84 -2.43
C MET A 93 17.20 -8.93 -1.91
N LYS A 94 16.45 -8.61 -0.85
CA LYS A 94 15.53 -9.55 -0.18
C LYS A 94 14.31 -8.84 0.40
N TYR A 95 13.25 -9.59 0.67
CA TYR A 95 12.15 -9.08 1.47
C TYR A 95 12.51 -8.98 2.95
N VAL A 96 12.01 -7.93 3.60
CA VAL A 96 12.16 -7.68 5.04
C VAL A 96 10.79 -7.46 5.66
N GLU A 97 10.56 -8.00 6.85
CA GLU A 97 9.27 -7.83 7.52
C GLU A 97 9.07 -6.36 7.94
N ILE A 98 7.91 -5.82 7.60
CA ILE A 98 7.41 -4.53 8.12
C ILE A 98 6.47 -4.81 9.28
N ALA A 99 5.53 -5.72 9.08
CA ALA A 99 4.58 -6.14 10.10
C ALA A 99 4.11 -7.58 9.84
N HIS A 100 3.86 -8.32 10.90
CA HIS A 100 3.14 -9.58 10.89
C HIS A 100 1.95 -9.49 11.83
N VAL A 101 0.76 -9.80 11.32
CA VAL A 101 -0.50 -9.85 12.09
C VAL A 101 -0.85 -11.31 12.30
N ASP A 102 -0.84 -11.74 13.55
CA ASP A 102 -1.49 -12.98 13.95
C ASP A 102 -3.01 -12.75 13.95
N LEU A 103 -3.75 -13.53 13.17
CA LEU A 103 -5.19 -13.34 13.07
C LEU A 103 -5.90 -13.62 14.40
N THR A 104 -5.30 -14.40 15.30
CA THR A 104 -5.85 -14.63 16.64
C THR A 104 -5.66 -13.44 17.59
N ALA A 105 -4.71 -12.55 17.28
CA ALA A 105 -4.42 -11.35 18.08
C ALA A 105 -5.24 -10.12 17.64
N LEU A 106 -6.01 -10.23 16.56
CA LEU A 106 -6.88 -9.16 16.10
C LEU A 106 -8.07 -8.99 17.03
N LYS A 107 -8.29 -7.75 17.47
CA LYS A 107 -9.48 -7.38 18.26
C LYS A 107 -10.68 -7.19 17.35
N GLU A 108 -10.47 -6.51 16.24
CA GLU A 108 -11.51 -6.15 15.29
C GLU A 108 -10.92 -5.88 13.91
N VAL A 109 -11.76 -5.99 12.90
CA VAL A 109 -11.46 -5.63 11.53
C VAL A 109 -12.56 -4.73 10.98
N SER A 110 -12.19 -3.78 10.14
CA SER A 110 -13.16 -2.95 9.41
C SER A 110 -12.70 -2.71 7.99
N LEU A 111 -13.64 -2.32 7.13
CA LEU A 111 -13.37 -1.97 5.75
C LEU A 111 -13.85 -0.54 5.52
N TYR A 112 -12.90 0.38 5.38
CA TYR A 112 -13.20 1.72 4.93
C TYR A 112 -13.34 1.75 3.41
N THR A 113 -14.39 2.38 2.89
CA THR A 113 -14.62 2.55 1.46
C THR A 113 -14.81 4.02 1.14
N PHE A 114 -14.02 4.54 0.22
CA PHE A 114 -14.19 5.87 -0.35
C PHE A 114 -14.10 5.79 -1.87
N VAL A 115 -15.24 5.98 -2.53
CA VAL A 115 -15.37 5.83 -3.99
C VAL A 115 -14.88 4.44 -4.42
N ARG A 116 -13.75 4.34 -5.15
CA ARG A 116 -13.14 3.07 -5.60
C ARG A 116 -12.03 2.59 -4.66
N THR A 117 -11.58 3.44 -3.75
CA THR A 117 -10.51 3.13 -2.81
C THR A 117 -11.10 2.39 -1.64
N LYS A 118 -10.56 1.21 -1.35
CA LYS A 118 -10.88 0.45 -0.15
C LYS A 118 -9.65 0.33 0.73
N GLN A 119 -9.84 0.37 2.03
CA GLN A 119 -8.79 0.24 3.02
C GLN A 119 -9.26 -0.73 4.11
N LEU A 120 -8.61 -1.89 4.17
CA LEU A 120 -8.76 -2.85 5.24
C LEU A 120 -8.07 -2.29 6.49
N GLN A 121 -8.80 -2.17 7.59
CA GLN A 121 -8.26 -1.71 8.87
C GLN A 121 -8.27 -2.89 9.84
N LEU A 122 -7.09 -3.23 10.35
CA LEU A 122 -6.86 -4.31 11.29
C LEU A 122 -6.44 -3.69 12.62
N THR A 123 -7.23 -3.89 13.67
CA THR A 123 -6.94 -3.33 14.99
C THR A 123 -6.45 -4.44 15.92
N GLU A 124 -5.23 -4.28 16.42
CA GLU A 124 -4.66 -5.08 17.49
C GLU A 124 -4.71 -4.30 18.81
N GLU A 125 -4.15 -4.89 19.87
CA GLU A 125 -4.13 -4.23 21.19
C GLU A 125 -3.38 -2.89 21.19
N ARG A 126 -2.25 -2.80 20.49
CA ARG A 126 -1.34 -1.63 20.56
C ARG A 126 -1.14 -0.90 19.24
N ARG A 127 -1.63 -1.45 18.14
CA ARG A 127 -1.46 -0.88 16.79
C ARG A 127 -2.71 -1.07 15.95
N GLN A 128 -2.89 -0.18 15.00
CA GLN A 128 -3.89 -0.27 13.96
C GLN A 128 -3.17 -0.22 12.61
N LEU A 129 -3.56 -1.13 11.73
CA LEU A 129 -2.92 -1.32 10.43
C LEU A 129 -3.96 -1.07 9.35
N ALA A 130 -3.73 -0.06 8.52
CA ALA A 130 -4.57 0.28 7.38
C ALA A 130 -3.89 -0.19 6.09
N LEU A 131 -4.42 -1.25 5.49
CA LEU A 131 -3.87 -1.87 4.30
C LEU A 131 -4.82 -1.66 3.11
N SER A 132 -4.24 -1.26 1.99
CA SER A 132 -4.90 -1.27 0.69
C SER A 132 -4.08 -2.13 -0.26
N ALA A 133 -4.68 -3.16 -0.85
CA ALA A 133 -4.06 -3.92 -1.91
C ALA A 133 -3.83 -3.01 -3.12
N SER A 134 -2.75 -3.24 -3.85
CA SER A 134 -2.41 -2.52 -5.06
C SER A 134 -2.36 -3.49 -6.24
N ILE A 135 -2.58 -2.98 -7.45
CA ILE A 135 -2.37 -3.75 -8.68
C ILE A 135 -0.89 -4.19 -8.79
N ASP A 136 -0.61 -5.19 -9.62
CA ASP A 136 0.73 -5.81 -9.72
C ASP A 136 1.80 -4.82 -10.21
N GLU A 137 1.45 -3.95 -11.16
CA GLU A 137 2.33 -2.86 -11.62
C GLU A 137 2.65 -1.85 -10.52
N GLY A 138 1.88 -1.85 -9.43
CA GLY A 138 1.89 -0.81 -8.42
C GLY A 138 1.11 0.41 -8.90
N GLY A 139 1.25 1.54 -8.20
CA GLY A 139 0.66 2.80 -8.66
C GLY A 139 -0.76 3.07 -8.15
N TYR A 140 -1.65 2.07 -8.18
CA TYR A 140 -3.08 2.25 -7.84
C TYR A 140 -3.58 1.23 -6.82
N VAL A 141 -4.58 1.66 -6.03
CA VAL A 141 -5.30 0.78 -5.10
C VAL A 141 -6.23 -0.14 -5.90
N ASP A 142 -6.09 -1.44 -5.69
CA ASP A 142 -7.04 -2.44 -6.13
C ASP A 142 -8.09 -2.64 -5.04
N GLY A 143 -9.22 -1.95 -5.20
CA GLY A 143 -10.34 -2.03 -4.26
C GLY A 143 -10.92 -3.45 -4.17
N ALA A 144 -11.00 -4.18 -5.28
CA ALA A 144 -11.56 -5.52 -5.31
C ALA A 144 -10.66 -6.52 -4.59
N ALA A 145 -9.33 -6.44 -4.81
CA ALA A 145 -8.38 -7.27 -4.08
C ALA A 145 -8.38 -6.96 -2.57
N THR A 146 -8.55 -5.69 -2.19
CA THR A 146 -8.64 -5.28 -0.79
C THR A 146 -9.89 -5.83 -0.12
N GLU A 147 -11.04 -5.79 -0.81
CA GLU A 147 -12.29 -6.39 -0.32
C GLU A 147 -12.21 -7.91 -0.23
N SER A 148 -11.60 -8.57 -1.21
CA SER A 148 -11.35 -10.01 -1.18
C SER A 148 -10.49 -10.42 0.03
N LEU A 149 -9.48 -9.61 0.35
CA LEU A 149 -8.64 -9.80 1.53
C LEU A 149 -9.45 -9.62 2.83
N PHE A 150 -10.27 -8.57 2.90
CA PHE A 150 -11.18 -8.34 4.04
C PHE A 150 -12.15 -9.52 4.24
N GLU A 151 -12.81 -9.99 3.18
CA GLU A 151 -13.74 -11.12 3.27
C GLU A 151 -13.03 -12.41 3.65
N SER A 152 -11.79 -12.61 3.20
CA SER A 152 -10.97 -13.78 3.58
C SER A 152 -10.62 -13.77 5.07
N ILE A 153 -10.34 -12.60 5.66
CA ILE A 153 -10.06 -12.45 7.09
C ILE A 153 -11.35 -12.57 7.91
N LYS A 154 -12.43 -11.92 7.48
CA LYS A 154 -13.75 -11.99 8.10
C LYS A 154 -14.27 -13.43 8.21
N ARG A 155 -14.10 -14.25 7.17
CA ARG A 155 -14.48 -15.68 7.18
C ARG A 155 -13.75 -16.52 8.24
N LYS A 156 -12.64 -16.01 8.80
CA LYS A 156 -11.91 -16.66 9.90
C LYS A 156 -12.45 -16.32 11.29
N GLY A 157 -13.61 -15.63 11.36
CA GLY A 157 -14.33 -15.38 12.61
C GLY A 157 -13.94 -14.08 13.34
N MET A 158 -13.28 -13.15 12.64
CA MET A 158 -12.86 -11.88 13.24
C MET A 158 -14.06 -10.95 13.49
N PRO A 159 -14.12 -10.25 14.65
CA PRO A 159 -15.15 -9.26 14.92
C PRO A 159 -15.09 -8.13 13.88
N VAL A 160 -16.21 -7.87 13.20
CA VAL A 160 -16.30 -6.80 12.20
C VAL A 160 -16.96 -5.58 12.83
N VAL A 161 -16.31 -4.43 12.70
CA VAL A 161 -16.84 -3.14 13.17
C VAL A 161 -16.93 -2.13 12.02
N GLU A 162 -17.70 -1.05 12.25
CA GLU A 162 -17.72 0.08 11.32
C GLU A 162 -16.42 0.88 11.40
N SER A 163 -15.87 1.24 10.24
CA SER A 163 -14.66 2.06 10.19
C SER A 163 -14.98 3.50 10.64
N GLN A 164 -14.10 4.06 11.48
CA GLN A 164 -14.19 5.44 11.97
C GLN A 164 -13.62 6.47 10.98
N GLY A 165 -13.22 6.05 9.78
CA GLY A 165 -12.66 6.91 8.74
C GLY A 165 -11.32 6.41 8.21
N MET A 166 -10.84 7.03 7.14
CA MET A 166 -9.57 6.66 6.50
C MET A 166 -8.38 6.96 7.40
N ILE A 167 -7.46 6.01 7.53
CA ILE A 167 -6.14 6.25 8.13
C ILE A 167 -5.21 6.74 7.03
N ASN A 168 -4.59 7.89 7.26
CA ASN A 168 -3.81 8.61 6.28
C ASN A 168 -2.30 8.48 6.53
N PRO A 169 -1.47 8.52 5.47
CA PRO A 169 -0.05 8.80 5.60
C PRO A 169 0.18 10.18 6.24
N PRO A 170 1.37 10.46 6.80
CA PRO A 170 1.67 11.80 7.28
C PRO A 170 1.63 12.79 6.12
N ALA A 171 1.23 14.04 6.41
CA ALA A 171 1.27 15.09 5.41
C ALA A 171 2.70 15.23 4.85
N PRO A 172 2.87 15.35 3.51
CA PRO A 172 4.19 15.57 2.93
C PRO A 172 4.77 16.90 3.44
N PRO A 173 6.10 17.03 3.50
CA PRO A 173 6.71 18.29 3.87
C PRO A 173 6.28 19.39 2.88
N SER A 174 5.85 20.54 3.41
CA SER A 174 5.45 21.69 2.58
C SER A 174 6.61 22.12 1.67
N PRO A 175 6.36 22.42 0.38
CA PRO A 175 7.41 22.87 -0.52
C PRO A 175 8.01 24.18 -0.02
N MET A 176 9.33 24.22 0.10
CA MET A 176 10.05 25.46 0.39
C MET A 176 10.13 26.29 -0.90
N ILE A 177 9.39 27.40 -0.97
CA ILE A 177 9.46 28.33 -2.09
C ILE A 177 10.61 29.31 -1.83
N ILE A 178 11.72 29.16 -2.57
CA ILE A 178 12.85 30.09 -2.52
C ILE A 178 12.69 31.09 -3.68
N PRO A 179 12.37 32.37 -3.43
CA PRO A 179 12.29 33.36 -4.49
C PRO A 179 13.69 33.68 -5.03
N VAL A 180 13.91 33.46 -6.32
CA VAL A 180 15.13 33.90 -7.01
C VAL A 180 14.84 35.27 -7.63
N VAL A 181 15.44 36.33 -7.08
CA VAL A 181 15.39 37.67 -7.67
C VAL A 181 16.56 37.81 -8.63
N VAL A 182 16.28 37.88 -9.94
CA VAL A 182 17.30 38.18 -10.95
C VAL A 182 17.32 39.70 -11.17
N PRO A 183 18.38 40.42 -10.73
CA PRO A 183 18.51 41.83 -11.02
C PRO A 183 18.69 42.07 -12.54
N ARG A 184 18.09 43.16 -13.04
CA ARG A 184 18.25 43.62 -14.43
C ARG A 184 19.54 44.39 -14.61
#